data_AF-M0CH67-F1
#
_entry.id   AF-M0CH67-F1
#
_cell.length_a   1.000
_cell.length_b   1.000
_cell.length_c   1.000
_cell.angle_alpha   90.00
_cell.angle_beta   90.00
_cell.angle_gamma   90.00
#
_symmetry.space_group_name_H-M   'P 1'
#
loop_
_entity.id
_entity.type
_entity.pdbx_description
1 polymer ?
#
loop_
_entity_poly.entity_id
_entity_poly.type
_entity_poly.pdbx_seq_one_letter_code
_entity_poly.pdbx_strand_id
1 'polypeptide(L)'
;MPAGDIRLLTENIPEESDKPYHECSLLGDVLKELVAGIEAILDGDSISIELDATRIHITPKPDGECVTVRVEIMGIPDDVRGHEPDVVGRTELVTEIYVTVRSWCDDALAVNPDLDSSEWYQELKAALADAEDALEDAGIEEIRQ
;
A
#
# COMPACT_ATOMS: atom_id res chain seq x y z
N MET A 1 11.11 -11.85 14.06
CA MET A 1 9.95 -11.20 13.40
C MET A 1 9.94 -11.72 11.97
N PRO A 2 8.84 -12.33 11.48
CA PRO A 2 8.73 -12.60 10.05
C PRO A 2 8.45 -11.25 9.36
N ALA A 3 9.42 -10.77 8.57
CA ALA A 3 9.22 -9.64 7.68
C ALA A 3 8.41 -10.14 6.48
N GLY A 4 7.27 -9.52 6.19
CA GLY A 4 6.65 -9.68 4.88
C GLY A 4 7.39 -8.85 3.83
N ASP A 5 7.38 -9.35 2.60
CA ASP A 5 8.11 -8.74 1.50
C ASP A 5 7.19 -7.78 0.72
N ILE A 6 7.31 -6.47 0.93
CA ILE A 6 6.96 -5.49 -0.12
C ILE A 6 8.25 -5.19 -0.88
N ARG A 7 8.30 -5.52 -2.17
CA ARG A 7 9.48 -5.34 -3.02
C ARG A 7 9.32 -4.07 -3.85
N LEU A 8 9.92 -2.98 -3.41
CA LEU A 8 10.10 -1.79 -4.24
C LEU A 8 11.37 -1.98 -5.08
N LEU A 9 11.19 -2.26 -6.37
CA LEU A 9 12.29 -2.30 -7.34
C LEU A 9 12.81 -0.87 -7.54
N THR A 10 14.04 -0.61 -7.10
CA THR A 10 14.74 0.63 -7.42
C THR A 10 15.89 0.33 -8.36
N GLU A 11 16.08 1.15 -9.41
CA GLU A 11 17.20 0.99 -10.35
C GLU A 11 18.58 1.28 -9.71
N ASN A 12 18.59 1.78 -8.46
CA ASN A 12 19.77 2.12 -7.69
C ASN A 12 19.88 1.24 -6.44
N ILE A 13 20.23 -0.03 -6.64
CA ILE A 13 20.62 -0.93 -5.54
C ILE A 13 22.11 -0.64 -5.25
N PRO A 14 22.51 -0.32 -4.01
CA PRO A 14 23.92 -0.19 -3.65
C PRO A 14 24.68 -1.48 -3.97
N GLU A 15 25.89 -1.38 -4.52
CA GLU A 15 26.73 -2.56 -4.88
C GLU A 15 26.99 -3.52 -3.70
N GLU A 16 26.74 -3.09 -2.45
CA GLU A 16 26.92 -3.88 -1.22
C GLU A 16 25.64 -4.55 -0.69
N SER A 17 24.48 -4.39 -1.36
CA SER A 17 23.24 -5.07 -0.94
C SER A 17 23.11 -6.45 -1.58
N ASP A 18 23.08 -7.51 -0.76
CA ASP A 18 22.81 -8.89 -1.19
C ASP A 18 21.38 -9.09 -1.77
N LYS A 19 20.53 -8.05 -1.71
CA LYS A 19 19.13 -8.10 -2.15
C LYS A 19 18.83 -6.94 -3.12
N PRO A 20 18.08 -7.19 -4.23
CA PRO A 20 17.71 -6.16 -5.19
C PRO A 20 16.53 -5.28 -4.73
N TYR A 21 16.27 -5.23 -3.42
CA TYR A 21 15.13 -4.54 -2.82
C TYR A 21 15.46 -4.10 -1.39
N HIS A 22 14.79 -3.05 -0.92
CA HIS A 22 14.82 -2.62 0.47
C HIS A 22 13.69 -3.29 1.25
N GLU A 23 14.02 -3.89 2.40
CA GLU A 23 13.02 -4.39 3.35
C GLU A 23 12.38 -3.21 4.08
N CYS A 24 11.04 -3.20 4.18
CA CYS A 24 10.33 -2.23 5.00
C CYS A 24 10.27 -2.71 6.45
N SER A 25 10.97 -2.02 7.34
CA SER A 25 11.01 -2.33 8.77
C SER A 25 9.67 -2.13 9.47
N LEU A 26 8.79 -1.30 8.91
CA LEU A 26 7.47 -0.94 9.41
C LEU A 26 6.32 -1.55 8.60
N LEU A 27 6.54 -2.72 7.99
CA LEU A 27 5.57 -3.33 7.08
C LEU A 27 4.15 -3.40 7.67
N GLY A 28 4.00 -3.82 8.94
CA GLY A 28 2.69 -3.94 9.57
C GLY A 28 1.92 -2.62 9.59
N ASP A 29 2.60 -1.52 9.88
CA ASP A 29 2.01 -0.18 9.88
C ASP A 29 1.75 0.32 8.46
N VAL A 30 2.67 0.07 7.52
CA VAL A 30 2.50 0.47 6.11
C VAL A 30 1.31 -0.24 5.46
N LEU A 31 1.14 -1.54 5.69
CA LEU A 31 0.00 -2.30 5.17
C LEU A 31 -1.32 -1.78 5.73
N LYS A 32 -1.34 -1.48 7.04
CA LYS A 32 -2.50 -0.90 7.72
C LYS A 32 -2.84 0.48 7.14
N GLU A 33 -1.86 1.37 6.99
CA GLU A 33 -2.07 2.71 6.42
C GLU A 33 -2.53 2.65 4.96
N LEU A 34 -1.99 1.72 4.17
CA LEU A 34 -2.36 1.55 2.77
C LEU A 34 -3.83 1.14 2.63
N VAL A 35 -4.28 0.17 3.43
CA VAL A 35 -5.68 -0.30 3.41
C VAL A 35 -6.63 0.73 4.02
N ALA A 36 -6.28 1.32 5.17
CA ALA A 36 -7.09 2.38 5.79
C ALA A 36 -7.23 3.62 4.89
N GLY A 37 -6.28 3.84 3.98
CA GLY A 37 -6.33 4.89 2.98
C GLY A 37 -7.35 4.68 1.86
N ILE A 38 -7.95 3.49 1.72
CA ILE A 38 -8.94 3.19 0.66
C ILE A 38 -10.16 4.11 0.77
N GLU A 39 -10.73 4.25 1.97
CA GLU A 39 -11.90 5.12 2.20
C GLU A 39 -11.59 6.57 1.79
N ALA A 40 -10.46 7.10 2.23
CA ALA A 40 -10.00 8.44 1.86
C ALA A 40 -9.86 8.61 0.34
N ILE A 41 -9.27 7.63 -0.37
CA ILE A 41 -9.12 7.70 -1.83
C ILE A 41 -10.51 7.69 -2.52
N LEU A 42 -11.44 6.87 -2.04
CA LEU A 42 -12.81 6.79 -2.56
C LEU A 42 -13.59 8.08 -2.34
N ASP A 43 -13.37 8.74 -1.20
CA ASP A 43 -13.95 10.06 -0.87
C ASP A 43 -13.30 11.23 -1.63
N GLY A 44 -12.21 10.97 -2.35
CA GLY A 44 -11.48 11.97 -3.13
C GLY A 44 -10.39 12.70 -2.34
N ASP A 45 -10.06 12.19 -1.15
CA ASP A 45 -8.96 12.68 -0.34
C ASP A 45 -7.61 12.08 -0.77
N SER A 46 -6.55 12.85 -0.54
CA SER A 46 -5.19 12.39 -0.80
C SER A 46 -4.61 11.69 0.41
N ILE A 47 -3.85 10.61 0.17
CA ILE A 47 -3.10 9.92 1.20
C ILE A 47 -1.61 9.96 0.91
N SER A 48 -0.80 9.92 1.97
CA SER A 48 0.66 9.91 1.91
C SER A 48 1.17 8.87 2.89
N ILE A 49 1.87 7.87 2.39
CA ILE A 49 2.35 6.72 3.15
C ILE A 49 3.87 6.79 3.23
N GLU A 50 4.41 6.78 4.44
CA GLU A 50 5.85 6.81 4.67
C GLU A 50 6.41 5.39 4.79
N LEU A 51 7.45 5.11 4.00
CA LEU A 51 8.29 3.93 4.10
C LEU A 51 9.69 4.35 4.52
N ASP A 52 10.54 3.39 4.89
CA ASP A 52 11.88 3.62 5.44
C ASP A 52 12.75 4.62 4.64
N ALA A 53 12.69 4.57 3.31
CA ALA A 53 13.48 5.42 2.43
C ALA A 53 12.65 6.21 1.41
N THR A 54 11.34 5.97 1.37
CA THR A 54 10.46 6.48 0.32
C THR A 54 9.11 6.90 0.89
N ARG A 55 8.41 7.79 0.20
CA ARG A 55 7.03 8.17 0.51
C ARG A 55 6.18 7.99 -0.73
N ILE A 56 5.03 7.34 -0.59
CA ILE A 56 4.06 7.18 -1.69
C ILE A 56 2.96 8.19 -1.46
N HIS A 57 2.73 9.05 -2.46
CA HIS A 57 1.62 10.00 -2.48
C HIS A 57 0.57 9.52 -3.47
N ILE A 58 -0.67 9.38 -3.02
CA ILE A 58 -1.82 9.04 -3.87
C ILE A 58 -2.79 10.22 -3.81
N THR A 59 -3.01 10.85 -4.96
CA THR A 59 -3.81 12.06 -5.07
C THR A 59 -4.92 11.87 -6.11
N PRO A 60 -6.20 11.86 -5.70
CA PRO A 60 -7.32 11.78 -6.62
C PRO A 60 -7.34 12.94 -7.62
N LYS A 61 -7.72 12.63 -8.86
CA LYS A 61 -7.88 13.64 -9.91
C LYS A 61 -9.27 14.27 -9.84
N PRO A 62 -9.46 15.49 -10.38
CA PRO A 62 -10.75 16.19 -10.34
C PRO A 62 -11.89 15.49 -11.09
N ASP A 63 -11.56 14.56 -12.00
CA ASP A 63 -12.54 13.73 -12.72
C ASP A 63 -13.17 12.65 -11.82
N GLY A 64 -12.55 12.34 -10.67
CA GLY A 64 -13.01 11.31 -9.74
C GLY A 64 -12.82 9.87 -10.23
N GLU A 65 -12.33 9.68 -11.45
CA GLU A 65 -12.15 8.35 -12.06
C GLU A 65 -10.72 7.85 -11.90
N CYS A 66 -9.76 8.75 -11.76
CA CYS A 66 -8.34 8.43 -11.71
C CYS A 66 -7.66 9.00 -10.46
N VAL A 67 -6.52 8.42 -10.12
CA VAL A 67 -5.60 8.96 -9.12
C VAL A 67 -4.20 9.10 -9.72
N THR A 68 -3.42 10.00 -9.15
CA THR A 68 -2.00 10.15 -9.42
C THR A 68 -1.20 9.48 -8.31
N VAL A 69 -0.25 8.63 -8.66
CA VAL A 69 0.66 7.97 -7.72
C VAL A 69 2.05 8.54 -7.94
N ARG A 70 2.64 9.10 -6.88
CA ARG A 70 4.00 9.64 -6.91
C ARG A 70 4.85 9.00 -5.82
N VAL A 71 5.97 8.42 -6.23
CA VAL A 71 6.98 7.91 -5.28
C VAL A 71 8.05 8.97 -5.07
N GLU A 72 8.21 9.39 -3.83
CA GLU A 72 9.26 10.30 -3.38
C GLU A 72 10.36 9.49 -2.70
N ILE A 73 11.61 9.62 -3.16
CA ILE A 73 12.78 8.98 -2.51
C ILE A 73 13.46 10.02 -1.63
N MET A 74 13.46 9.80 -0.31
CA MET A 74 14.02 10.75 0.65
C MET A 74 15.52 10.97 0.39
N GLY A 75 15.94 12.24 0.43
CA GLY A 75 17.35 12.61 0.20
C GLY A 75 17.77 12.75 -1.27
N ILE A 76 16.92 12.36 -2.24
CA ILE A 76 17.15 12.66 -3.66
C ILE A 76 16.45 13.98 -4.03
N PRO A 77 17.18 14.99 -4.55
CA PRO A 77 16.60 16.27 -4.98
C PRO A 77 15.54 16.11 -6.08
N ASP A 78 14.52 16.97 -6.06
CA ASP A 78 13.38 16.88 -6.98
C ASP A 78 13.75 17.08 -8.47
N ASP A 79 14.84 17.78 -8.75
CA ASP A 79 15.36 18.05 -10.11
C ASP A 79 16.02 16.83 -10.77
N VAL A 80 16.29 15.77 -10.01
CA VAL A 80 16.88 14.51 -10.51
C VAL A 80 15.88 13.35 -10.54
N ARG A 81 14.67 13.54 -9.98
CA ARG A 81 13.63 12.50 -9.94
C ARG A 81 12.94 12.40 -11.32
N GLY A 82 12.89 11.20 -11.88
CA GLY A 82 12.18 10.90 -13.14
C GLY A 82 10.76 11.46 -13.13
N HIS A 83 10.43 12.19 -14.19
CA HIS A 83 9.27 13.05 -14.28
C HIS A 83 8.05 12.33 -14.83
N GLU A 84 7.08 12.12 -13.96
CA GLU A 84 5.62 12.28 -14.09
C GLU A 84 4.95 11.27 -13.14
N PRO A 85 3.94 11.68 -12.34
CA PRO A 85 3.22 10.74 -11.50
C PRO A 85 2.45 9.74 -12.38
N ASP A 86 2.43 8.48 -11.97
CA ASP A 86 1.63 7.46 -12.65
C ASP A 86 0.15 7.80 -12.50
N VAL A 87 -0.61 7.71 -13.59
CA VAL A 87 -2.06 7.89 -13.58
C VAL A 87 -2.70 6.52 -13.70
N VAL A 88 -3.43 6.13 -12.67
CA VAL A 88 -4.14 4.85 -12.61
C VAL A 88 -5.61 5.08 -12.31
N GLY A 89 -6.47 4.17 -12.76
CA GLY A 89 -7.88 4.23 -12.42
C GLY A 89 -8.08 4.03 -10.92
N ARG A 90 -8.98 4.83 -10.34
CA ARG A 90 -9.19 4.89 -8.88
C ARG A 90 -9.70 3.55 -8.37
N THR A 91 -10.72 2.99 -9.04
CA THR A 91 -11.33 1.71 -8.71
C THR A 91 -10.30 0.59 -8.82
N GLU A 92 -9.53 0.54 -9.90
CA GLU A 92 -8.48 -0.48 -10.07
C GLU A 92 -7.44 -0.40 -8.95
N LEU A 93 -7.01 0.81 -8.55
CA LEU A 93 -6.01 0.95 -7.50
C LEU A 93 -6.53 0.46 -6.14
N VAL A 94 -7.71 0.92 -5.71
CA VAL A 94 -8.23 0.55 -4.37
C VAL A 94 -8.55 -0.93 -4.28
N THR A 95 -9.05 -1.54 -5.36
CA THR A 95 -9.27 -2.98 -5.45
C THR A 95 -7.95 -3.74 -5.36
N GLU A 96 -6.92 -3.32 -6.11
CA GLU A 96 -5.61 -3.99 -6.08
C GLU A 96 -4.95 -3.88 -4.70
N ILE A 97 -5.05 -2.73 -4.03
CA ILE A 97 -4.58 -2.55 -2.65
C ILE A 97 -5.29 -3.57 -1.73
N TYR A 98 -6.62 -3.59 -1.75
CA TYR A 98 -7.39 -4.47 -0.87
C TYR A 98 -7.03 -5.95 -1.10
N VAL A 99 -7.10 -6.40 -2.36
CA VAL A 99 -6.85 -7.79 -2.74
C VAL A 99 -5.42 -8.21 -2.36
N THR A 100 -4.43 -7.39 -2.66
CA THR A 100 -3.02 -7.68 -2.36
C THR A 100 -2.79 -7.80 -0.87
N VAL A 101 -3.28 -6.84 -0.07
CA VAL A 101 -3.06 -6.85 1.38
C VAL A 101 -3.87 -7.96 2.05
N ARG A 102 -5.08 -8.26 1.57
CA ARG A 102 -5.87 -9.39 2.07
C ARG A 102 -5.19 -10.73 1.80
N SER A 103 -4.71 -10.95 0.57
CA SER A 103 -3.96 -12.16 0.21
C SER A 103 -2.73 -12.32 1.09
N TRP A 104 -1.96 -11.24 1.29
CA TRP A 104 -0.80 -11.27 2.16
C TRP A 104 -1.16 -11.61 3.61
N CYS A 105 -2.26 -11.02 4.12
CA CYS A 105 -2.77 -11.26 5.47
C CYS A 105 -3.11 -12.74 5.67
N ASP A 106 -3.86 -13.33 4.73
CA ASP A 106 -4.27 -14.73 4.78
C ASP A 106 -3.06 -15.69 4.68
N ASP A 107 -2.10 -15.41 3.79
CA ASP A 107 -0.87 -16.19 3.65
C ASP A 107 0.01 -16.11 4.92
N ALA A 108 0.14 -14.92 5.50
CA ALA A 108 0.93 -14.71 6.72
C ALA A 108 0.38 -15.53 7.89
N LEU A 109 -0.95 -15.57 8.07
CA LEU A 109 -1.58 -16.35 9.11
C LEU A 109 -1.48 -17.87 8.86
N ALA A 110 -1.59 -18.30 7.60
CA ALA A 110 -1.41 -19.70 7.25
C ALA A 110 0.00 -20.21 7.59
N VAL A 111 1.03 -19.35 7.42
CA VAL A 111 2.42 -19.67 7.75
C VAL A 111 2.70 -19.55 9.25
N ASN A 112 2.12 -18.55 9.93
CA ASN A 112 2.34 -18.30 11.35
C ASN A 112 1.01 -18.02 12.09
N PRO A 113 0.33 -19.07 12.59
CA PRO A 113 -0.95 -18.93 13.30
C PRO A 113 -0.88 -18.05 14.56
N ASP A 114 0.30 -17.92 15.18
CA ASP A 114 0.47 -17.10 16.38
C ASP A 114 0.25 -15.60 16.09
N LEU A 115 0.31 -15.19 14.81
CA LEU A 115 0.02 -13.82 14.38
C LEU A 115 -1.39 -13.36 14.77
N ASP A 116 -2.38 -14.25 14.86
CA ASP A 116 -3.75 -13.86 15.22
C ASP A 116 -3.85 -13.30 16.66
N SER A 117 -2.84 -13.52 17.51
CA SER A 117 -2.76 -12.90 18.83
C SER A 117 -2.03 -11.55 18.86
N SER A 118 -1.42 -11.16 17.74
CA SER A 118 -0.60 -9.95 17.64
C SER A 118 -1.45 -8.70 17.42
N GLU A 119 -1.19 -7.65 18.20
CA GLU A 119 -1.92 -6.38 18.15
C GLU A 119 -1.93 -5.76 16.75
N TRP A 120 -0.75 -5.59 16.14
CA TRP A 120 -0.64 -5.01 14.79
C TRP A 120 -1.39 -5.82 13.73
N TYR A 121 -1.50 -7.15 13.90
CA TYR A 121 -2.19 -8.01 12.96
C TYR A 121 -3.72 -7.91 13.12
N GLN A 122 -4.20 -7.74 14.36
CA GLN A 122 -5.61 -7.42 14.61
C GLN A 122 -5.99 -6.04 14.08
N GLU A 123 -5.10 -5.05 14.20
CA GLU A 123 -5.31 -3.72 13.59
C GLU A 123 -5.39 -3.82 12.06
N LEU A 124 -4.52 -4.61 11.41
CA LEU A 124 -4.59 -4.85 9.97
C LEU A 124 -5.92 -5.52 9.56
N LYS A 125 -6.38 -6.51 10.32
CA LYS A 125 -7.68 -7.16 10.08
C LYS A 125 -8.86 -6.21 10.21
N ALA A 126 -8.81 -5.29 11.17
CA ALA A 126 -9.83 -4.27 11.34
C ALA A 126 -9.82 -3.31 10.13
N ALA A 127 -8.65 -2.80 9.74
CA ALA A 127 -8.52 -1.94 8.56
C ALA A 127 -9.02 -2.62 7.27
N LEU A 128 -8.75 -3.92 7.11
CA LEU A 128 -9.31 -4.71 5.99
C LEU A 128 -10.83 -4.79 6.04
N ALA A 129 -11.45 -4.96 7.22
CA ALA A 129 -12.91 -4.95 7.31
C ALA A 129 -13.50 -3.58 6.94
N ASP A 130 -12.91 -2.50 7.46
CA ASP A 130 -13.34 -1.13 7.16
C ASP A 130 -13.20 -0.82 5.65
N ALA A 131 -12.12 -1.30 5.02
CA ALA A 131 -11.93 -1.15 3.57
C ALA A 131 -12.90 -2.01 2.74
N GLU A 132 -13.27 -3.21 3.21
CA GLU A 132 -14.30 -4.04 2.56
C GLU A 132 -15.65 -3.30 2.56
N ASP A 133 -16.06 -2.76 3.71
CA ASP A 133 -17.28 -1.96 3.83
C ASP A 133 -17.24 -0.71 2.91
N ALA A 134 -16.12 0.01 2.86
CA ALA A 134 -15.96 1.18 1.98
C ALA A 134 -16.06 0.84 0.48
N LEU A 135 -15.52 -0.32 0.07
CA LEU A 135 -15.62 -0.81 -1.31
C LEU A 135 -17.06 -1.22 -1.65
N GLU A 136 -17.77 -1.88 -0.72
CA GLU A 136 -19.18 -2.21 -0.87
C GLU A 136 -20.05 -0.95 -1.00
N ASP A 137 -19.85 0.06 -0.15
CA ASP A 137 -20.57 1.34 -0.18
C ASP A 137 -20.34 2.11 -1.49
N ALA A 138 -19.14 1.98 -2.08
CA ALA A 138 -18.80 2.54 -3.38
C ALA A 138 -19.36 1.72 -4.58
N GLY A 139 -19.99 0.56 -4.33
CA GLY A 139 -20.53 -0.33 -5.36
C GLY A 139 -19.47 -1.14 -6.09
N ILE A 140 -18.33 -1.42 -5.45
CA ILE A 140 -17.20 -2.17 -6.01
C ILE A 140 -17.28 -3.62 -5.49
N GLU A 141 -18.11 -4.45 -6.15
CA GLU A 141 -18.46 -5.81 -5.65
C GLU A 141 -17.52 -6.95 -6.14
N GLU A 142 -16.63 -6.73 -7.10
CA GLU A 142 -15.78 -7.79 -7.71
C GLU A 142 -14.49 -8.08 -6.93
N ILE A 143 -14.59 -8.42 -5.64
CA ILE A 143 -13.42 -8.72 -4.81
C ILE A 143 -13.27 -10.24 -4.53
N ARG A 144 -14.27 -11.05 -4.87
CA ARG A 144 -14.24 -12.52 -4.68
C ARG A 144 -13.85 -13.26 -5.95
N GLN A 145 -12.56 -13.60 -6.11
CA GLN A 145 -12.13 -14.77 -6.88
C GLN A 145 -11.11 -15.58 -6.10
#